data_AF-A0A399EAY4-F1
#
_entry.id   AF-A0A399EAY4-F1
#
_cell.length_a   1.000
_cell.length_b   1.000
_cell.length_c   1.000
_cell.angle_alpha   90.00
_cell.angle_beta   90.00
_cell.angle_gamma   90.00
#
_symmetry.space_group_name_H-M   'P 1'
#
loop_
_entity.id
_entity.type
_entity.pdbx_description
1 polymer ?
#
loop_
_entity_poly.entity_id
_entity_poly.type
_entity_poly.pdbx_seq_one_letter_code
_entity_poly.pdbx_strand_id
1 'polypeptide(L)'
;MGLGLLGLLVVAASGALTSLGDALFPVRDTAEAVARSRTPGENFLVYLRLYHPFIAVAVSLYAVATVGLVAALRPGPDTRRFSRLAGVLFVAQLAMGYLNVKAAAALYTQLPHLLLSDLVWVSFLLFAASALAQRPQRAQIPLGEVG
;
A
#
# COMPACT_ATOMS: atom_id res chain seq x y z
N MET A 1 -3.11 12.73 2.72
CA MET A 1 -2.58 11.82 3.78
C MET A 1 -3.67 10.98 4.42
N GLY A 2 -4.73 11.57 4.99
CA GLY A 2 -5.83 10.79 5.61
C GLY A 2 -6.50 9.78 4.66
N LEU A 3 -6.83 10.18 3.43
CA LEU A 3 -7.31 9.26 2.40
C LEU A 3 -6.30 8.16 2.04
N GLY A 4 -5.00 8.44 2.17
CA GLY A 4 -3.93 7.47 1.94
C GLY A 4 -3.90 6.42 3.03
N LEU A 5 -4.03 6.82 4.30
CA LEU A 5 -4.19 5.90 5.44
C LEU A 5 -5.43 5.01 5.23
N LEU A 6 -6.57 5.61 4.91
CA LEU A 6 -7.80 4.87 4.70
C LEU A 6 -7.67 3.88 3.53
N GLY A 7 -7.08 4.31 2.42
CA GLY A 7 -6.80 3.44 1.28
C GLY A 7 -5.91 2.26 1.68
N LEU A 8 -4.82 2.51 2.41
CA LEU A 8 -3.92 1.44 2.86
C LEU A 8 -4.62 0.45 3.80
N LEU A 9 -5.52 0.91 4.66
CA LEU A 9 -6.36 0.03 5.49
C LEU A 9 -7.28 -0.84 4.64
N VAL A 10 -7.91 -0.28 3.61
CA VAL A 10 -8.77 -1.03 2.68
C VAL A 10 -7.96 -2.08 1.91
N VAL A 11 -6.76 -1.74 1.44
CA VAL A 11 -5.85 -2.71 0.79
C VAL A 11 -5.45 -3.81 1.75
N ALA A 12 -5.05 -3.48 2.98
CA ALA A 12 -4.65 -4.46 3.98
C ALA A 12 -5.80 -5.41 4.33
N ALA A 13 -7.01 -4.87 4.55
CA ALA A 13 -8.20 -5.67 4.85
C ALA A 13 -8.58 -6.58 3.67
N SER A 14 -8.63 -6.03 2.45
CA SER A 14 -8.93 -6.83 1.25
C SER A 14 -7.87 -7.89 0.97
N GLY A 15 -6.59 -7.60 1.23
CA GLY A 15 -5.49 -8.55 1.07
C GLY A 15 -5.55 -9.68 2.10
N ALA A 16 -5.81 -9.36 3.37
CA ALA A 16 -6.00 -10.36 4.42
C ALA A 16 -7.18 -11.29 4.13
N LEU A 17 -8.31 -10.73 3.66
CA LEU A 17 -9.47 -11.52 3.23
C LEU A 17 -9.18 -12.37 1.98
N THR A 18 -8.40 -11.86 1.03
CA THR A 18 -7.96 -12.62 -0.15
C THR A 18 -7.09 -13.80 0.26
N SER A 19 -6.11 -13.56 1.14
CA SER A 19 -5.24 -14.57 1.75
C SER A 19 -6.03 -15.65 2.50
N LEU A 20 -7.07 -15.25 3.24
CA LEU A 20 -8.00 -16.19 3.88
C LEU A 20 -8.78 -16.99 2.84
N GLY A 21 -9.26 -16.36 1.78
CA GLY A 21 -9.91 -17.01 0.66
C GLY A 21 -9.01 -18.05 -0.01
N ASP A 22 -7.74 -17.73 -0.25
CA ASP A 22 -6.72 -18.63 -0.81
C ASP A 22 -6.52 -19.88 0.05
N ALA A 23 -6.57 -19.75 1.38
CA ALA A 23 -6.51 -20.89 2.30
C ALA A 23 -7.80 -21.73 2.33
N LEU A 24 -8.97 -21.10 2.29
CA LEU A 24 -10.28 -21.80 2.37
C LEU A 24 -10.70 -22.46 1.05
N PHE A 25 -10.31 -21.89 -0.09
CA PHE A 25 -10.75 -22.33 -1.42
C PHE A 25 -9.55 -22.53 -2.36
N PRO A 26 -8.65 -23.48 -2.08
CA PRO A 26 -7.39 -23.63 -2.81
C PRO A 26 -7.61 -23.87 -4.30
N VAL A 27 -6.64 -23.44 -5.10
CA VAL A 27 -6.61 -23.56 -6.57
C VAL A 27 -5.22 -24.03 -7.01
N ARG A 28 -5.14 -24.69 -8.15
CA ARG A 28 -3.88 -25.27 -8.66
C ARG A 28 -2.99 -24.22 -9.30
N ASP A 29 -3.60 -23.24 -9.95
CA ASP A 29 -2.91 -22.18 -10.67
C ASP A 29 -3.76 -20.90 -10.76
N THR A 30 -3.16 -19.83 -11.27
CA THR A 30 -3.82 -18.53 -11.44
C THR A 30 -4.97 -18.58 -12.45
N ALA A 31 -4.91 -19.46 -13.46
CA ALA A 31 -5.96 -19.55 -14.47
C ALA A 31 -7.25 -20.13 -13.88
N GLU A 32 -7.13 -21.16 -13.05
CA GLU A 32 -8.23 -21.69 -12.25
C GLU A 32 -8.78 -20.61 -11.30
N ALA A 33 -7.90 -19.86 -10.62
CA ALA A 33 -8.32 -18.78 -9.74
C ALA A 33 -9.20 -17.74 -10.45
N VAL A 34 -8.81 -17.33 -11.66
CA VAL A 34 -9.55 -16.37 -12.48
C VAL A 34 -10.86 -16.95 -13.00
N ALA A 35 -10.85 -18.20 -13.45
CA ALA A 35 -12.05 -18.88 -13.93
C ALA A 35 -13.11 -18.96 -12.83
N ARG A 36 -12.71 -19.42 -11.63
CA ARG A 36 -13.61 -19.48 -10.46
C ARG A 36 -14.10 -18.10 -10.03
N SER A 37 -13.25 -17.07 -10.09
CA SER A 37 -13.62 -15.68 -9.77
C SER A 37 -14.64 -15.06 -10.74
N ARG A 38 -15.09 -15.79 -11.77
CA ARG A 38 -16.13 -15.35 -12.71
C ARG A 38 -17.35 -16.27 -12.71
N THR A 39 -17.30 -17.39 -12.01
CA THR A 39 -18.41 -18.34 -11.92
C THR A 39 -19.48 -17.80 -10.98
N PRO A 40 -20.73 -17.60 -11.44
CA PRO A 40 -21.81 -17.18 -10.56
C PRO A 40 -22.06 -18.18 -9.43
N GLY A 41 -22.34 -17.68 -8.23
CA GLY A 41 -22.65 -18.50 -7.05
C GLY A 41 -21.43 -18.94 -6.22
N GLU A 42 -20.21 -18.61 -6.63
CA GLU A 42 -19.02 -18.78 -5.79
C GLU A 42 -19.08 -17.90 -4.53
N ASN A 43 -18.24 -18.23 -3.53
CA ASN A 43 -18.15 -17.43 -2.31
C ASN A 43 -17.55 -16.04 -2.61
N PHE A 44 -18.01 -15.00 -1.91
CA PHE A 44 -17.52 -13.62 -2.10
C PHE A 44 -15.99 -13.49 -1.99
N LEU A 45 -15.34 -14.30 -1.15
CA LEU A 45 -13.89 -14.33 -0.96
C LEU A 45 -13.13 -14.76 -2.23
N VAL A 46 -13.74 -15.61 -3.07
CA VAL A 46 -13.14 -16.04 -4.34
C VAL A 46 -13.05 -14.86 -5.30
N TYR A 47 -14.11 -14.06 -5.43
CA TYR A 47 -14.09 -12.87 -6.29
C TYR A 47 -13.07 -11.83 -5.82
N LEU A 48 -12.82 -11.75 -4.51
CA LEU A 48 -11.89 -10.76 -3.95
C LEU A 48 -10.46 -10.95 -4.50
N ARG A 49 -10.06 -12.18 -4.87
CA ARG A 49 -8.79 -12.47 -5.56
C ARG A 49 -8.61 -11.66 -6.84
N LEU A 50 -9.70 -11.50 -7.59
CA LEU A 50 -9.69 -10.74 -8.82
C LEU A 50 -9.62 -9.24 -8.53
N TYR A 51 -10.36 -8.75 -7.54
CA TYR A 51 -10.47 -7.32 -7.25
C TYR A 51 -9.29 -6.75 -6.45
N HIS A 52 -8.72 -7.50 -5.51
CA HIS A 52 -7.66 -7.04 -4.63
C HIS A 52 -6.45 -6.45 -5.39
N PRO A 53 -5.91 -7.09 -6.45
CA PRO A 53 -4.81 -6.51 -7.23
C PRO A 53 -5.13 -5.13 -7.80
N PHE A 54 -6.37 -4.90 -8.28
CA PHE A 54 -6.78 -3.59 -8.81
C PHE A 54 -6.90 -2.53 -7.69
N ILE A 55 -7.47 -2.91 -6.55
CA ILE A 55 -7.56 -2.04 -5.37
C ILE A 55 -6.15 -1.67 -4.89
N ALA A 56 -5.26 -2.67 -4.78
CA ALA A 56 -3.88 -2.49 -4.37
C ALA A 56 -3.13 -1.53 -5.30
N VAL A 57 -3.17 -1.75 -6.61
CA VAL A 57 -2.51 -0.86 -7.59
C VAL A 57 -3.04 0.57 -7.50
N ALA A 58 -4.36 0.76 -7.50
CA ALA A 58 -4.95 2.10 -7.47
C ALA A 58 -4.58 2.87 -6.19
N VAL A 59 -4.69 2.23 -5.03
CA VAL A 59 -4.33 2.84 -3.74
C VAL A 59 -2.83 3.07 -3.63
N SER A 60 -1.99 2.15 -4.09
CA SER A 60 -0.54 2.31 -4.05
C SER A 60 -0.08 3.49 -4.90
N LEU A 61 -0.64 3.67 -6.10
CA LEU A 61 -0.33 4.84 -6.94
C LEU A 61 -0.70 6.15 -6.25
N TYR A 62 -1.90 6.21 -5.66
CA TYR A 62 -2.34 7.38 -4.88
C TYR A 62 -1.42 7.64 -3.67
N ALA A 63 -1.06 6.59 -2.93
CA ALA A 63 -0.22 6.69 -1.74
C ALA A 63 1.19 7.18 -2.09
N VAL A 64 1.82 6.64 -3.15
CA VAL A 64 3.14 7.05 -3.64
C VAL A 64 3.12 8.51 -4.10
N ALA A 65 2.11 8.91 -4.88
CA ALA A 65 1.96 10.31 -5.31
C ALA A 65 1.80 11.25 -4.11
N THR A 66 0.98 10.87 -3.14
CA THR A 66 0.78 11.63 -1.89
C THR A 66 2.07 11.74 -1.08
N VAL A 67 2.83 10.65 -0.96
CA VAL A 67 4.12 10.62 -0.26
C VAL A 67 5.12 11.56 -0.93
N GLY A 68 5.23 11.51 -2.25
CA GLY A 68 6.12 12.39 -3.03
C GLY A 68 5.77 13.87 -2.86
N LEU A 69 4.49 14.20 -3.01
CA LEU A 69 4.00 15.58 -2.86
C LEU A 69 4.24 16.12 -1.44
N VAL A 70 3.88 15.34 -0.41
CA VAL A 70 4.05 15.77 0.98
C VAL A 70 5.53 15.88 1.36
N ALA A 71 6.40 14.99 0.87
CA ALA A 71 7.84 15.09 1.11
C ALA A 71 8.45 16.35 0.48
N ALA A 72 7.90 16.83 -0.65
CA ALA A 72 8.31 18.08 -1.27
C ALA A 72 7.79 19.31 -0.48
N LEU A 73 6.55 19.27 0.00
CA LEU A 73 5.92 20.37 0.74
C LEU A 73 6.39 20.49 2.20
N ARG A 74 6.87 19.39 2.78
CA ARG A 74 7.34 19.31 4.17
C ARG A 74 8.74 18.71 4.22
N PRO A 75 9.75 19.45 3.76
CA PRO A 75 11.11 18.94 3.62
C PRO A 75 11.78 18.81 4.99
N GLY A 76 11.79 17.59 5.54
CA GLY A 76 12.57 17.21 6.72
C GLY A 76 13.46 15.99 6.43
N PRO A 77 14.58 15.81 7.15
CA PRO A 77 15.48 14.68 6.94
C PRO A 77 14.76 13.32 7.11
N ASP A 78 13.98 13.17 8.18
CA ASP A 78 13.21 11.95 8.44
C ASP A 78 12.07 11.76 7.45
N THR A 79 11.37 12.84 7.07
CA THR A 79 10.31 12.78 6.06
C THR A 79 10.83 12.32 4.71
N ARG A 80 12.01 12.79 4.29
CA ARG A 80 12.68 12.32 3.06
C ARG A 80 13.12 10.86 3.19
N ARG A 81 13.69 10.48 4.34
CA ARG A 81 14.13 9.10 4.61
C ARG A 81 12.95 8.13 4.52
N PHE A 82 11.87 8.39 5.25
CA PHE A 82 10.70 7.52 5.27
C PHE A 82 9.92 7.55 3.95
N SER A 83 9.91 8.68 3.22
CA SER A 83 9.36 8.76 1.87
C SER A 83 10.09 7.81 0.90
N ARG A 84 11.44 7.83 0.90
CA ARG A 84 12.25 6.92 0.08
C ARG A 84 12.05 5.47 0.48
N LEU A 85 12.05 5.18 1.78
CA LEU A 85 11.82 3.83 2.31
C LEU A 85 10.45 3.30 1.86
N ALA A 86 9.39 4.10 2.04
CA ALA A 86 8.05 3.75 1.60
C ALA A 86 8.01 3.47 0.09
N GLY A 87 8.65 4.32 -0.74
CA GLY A 87 8.74 4.11 -2.19
C GLY A 87 9.41 2.78 -2.56
N VAL A 88 10.55 2.45 -1.95
CA VAL A 88 11.24 1.17 -2.18
C VAL A 88 10.38 -0.01 -1.74
N LEU A 89 9.78 0.07 -0.56
CA LEU A 89 8.92 -0.99 -0.04
C LEU A 89 7.65 -1.17 -0.90
N PHE A 90 7.07 -0.11 -1.44
CA PHE A 90 5.93 -0.21 -2.36
C PHE A 90 6.29 -0.98 -3.64
N VAL A 91 7.45 -0.69 -4.25
CA VAL A 91 7.92 -1.41 -5.44
C VAL A 91 8.17 -2.88 -5.11
N ALA A 92 8.85 -3.15 -3.99
CA ALA A 92 9.08 -4.51 -3.52
C ALA A 92 7.75 -5.25 -3.27
N GLN A 93 6.76 -4.57 -2.69
CA GLN A 93 5.46 -5.15 -2.39
C GLN A 93 4.67 -5.50 -3.64
N LEU A 94 4.68 -4.65 -4.67
CA LEU A 94 4.04 -4.96 -5.96
C LEU A 94 4.73 -6.12 -6.67
N ALA A 95 6.07 -6.15 -6.66
CA ALA A 95 6.82 -7.27 -7.23
C ALA A 95 6.50 -8.59 -6.50
N MET A 96 6.49 -8.56 -5.16
CA MET A 96 6.13 -9.73 -4.36
C MET A 96 4.67 -10.15 -4.55
N GLY A 97 3.74 -9.20 -4.68
CA GLY A 97 2.33 -9.48 -4.98
C GLY A 97 2.15 -10.17 -6.32
N TYR A 98 2.87 -9.72 -7.36
CA TYR A 98 2.88 -10.38 -8.66
C TYR A 98 3.41 -11.83 -8.57
N LEU A 99 4.52 -12.03 -7.87
CA LEU A 99 5.06 -13.38 -7.64
C LEU A 99 4.08 -14.25 -6.85
N ASN A 100 3.37 -13.68 -5.87
CA ASN A 100 2.35 -14.38 -5.10
C ASN A 100 1.19 -14.85 -5.99
N VAL A 101 0.71 -14.00 -6.89
CA VAL A 101 -0.33 -14.36 -7.86
C VAL A 101 0.15 -15.47 -8.79
N LYS A 102 1.38 -15.38 -9.32
CA LYS A 102 1.97 -16.41 -10.19
C LYS A 102 2.13 -17.76 -9.50
N ALA A 103 2.43 -17.75 -8.21
CA ALA A 103 2.60 -18.96 -7.40
C ALA A 103 1.27 -19.47 -6.80
N ALA A 104 0.12 -18.96 -7.27
CA ALA A 104 -1.21 -19.32 -6.75
C ALA A 104 -1.31 -19.19 -5.21
N ALA A 105 -0.73 -18.12 -4.67
CA ALA A 105 -0.63 -17.85 -3.25
C ALA A 105 0.06 -18.96 -2.43
N ALA A 106 1.08 -19.61 -3.00
CA ALA A 106 1.90 -20.55 -2.24
C ALA A 106 2.52 -19.89 -1.00
N LEU A 107 2.63 -20.65 0.09
CA LEU A 107 3.05 -20.14 1.40
C LEU A 107 4.38 -19.37 1.37
N TYR A 108 5.34 -19.83 0.58
CA TYR A 108 6.67 -19.22 0.46
C TYR A 108 6.67 -17.87 -0.26
N THR A 109 5.64 -17.53 -1.04
CA THR A 109 5.46 -16.18 -1.59
C THR A 109 4.49 -15.34 -0.75
N GLN A 110 3.52 -15.99 -0.11
CA GLN A 110 2.47 -15.33 0.66
C GLN A 110 3.00 -14.69 1.94
N LEU A 111 3.85 -15.40 2.70
CA LEU A 111 4.42 -14.86 3.94
C LEU A 111 5.36 -13.66 3.69
N PRO A 112 6.30 -13.69 2.72
CA PRO A 112 7.08 -12.50 2.39
C PRO A 112 6.22 -11.32 1.91
N HIS A 113 5.15 -11.59 1.15
CA HIS A 113 4.23 -10.55 0.70
C HIS A 113 3.49 -9.89 1.87
N LEU A 114 3.06 -10.68 2.87
CA LEU A 114 2.43 -10.15 4.08
C LEU A 114 3.43 -9.31 4.90
N LEU A 115 4.65 -9.83 5.11
CA LEU A 115 5.71 -9.10 5.82
C LEU A 115 6.01 -7.75 5.16
N LEU A 116 6.16 -7.72 3.83
CA LEU A 116 6.39 -6.48 3.09
C LEU A 116 5.19 -5.53 3.20
N SER A 117 3.95 -6.04 3.24
CA SER A 117 2.75 -5.23 3.51
C SER A 117 2.84 -4.53 4.86
N ASP A 118 3.25 -5.24 5.91
CA ASP A 118 3.42 -4.67 7.25
C ASP A 118 4.51 -3.60 7.28
N LEU A 119 5.63 -3.85 6.58
CA LEU A 119 6.70 -2.86 6.45
C LEU A 119 6.24 -1.61 5.70
N VAL A 120 5.44 -1.76 4.63
CA VAL A 120 4.81 -0.63 3.93
C VAL A 120 3.94 0.17 4.88
N TRP A 121 3.07 -0.50 5.65
CA TRP A 121 2.19 0.15 6.63
C TRP A 121 2.97 0.96 7.66
N VAL A 122 3.96 0.33 8.31
CA VAL A 122 4.80 1.00 9.32
C VAL A 122 5.58 2.16 8.71
N SER A 123 6.16 1.98 7.51
CA SER A 123 6.91 3.05 6.85
C SER A 123 6.03 4.27 6.52
N PHE A 124 4.78 4.04 6.14
CA PHE A 124 3.82 5.11 5.85
C PHE A 124 3.38 5.82 7.14
N LEU A 125 3.18 5.10 8.24
CA LEU A 125 2.90 5.71 9.55
C LEU A 125 4.06 6.60 10.03
N LEU A 126 5.30 6.12 9.92
CA LEU A 126 6.50 6.89 10.28
C LEU A 126 6.66 8.12 9.38
N PHE A 127 6.41 7.97 8.07
CA PHE A 127 6.36 9.09 7.14
C PHE A 127 5.30 10.12 7.57
N ALA A 128 4.08 9.69 7.85
CA ALA A 128 2.99 10.56 8.26
C ALA A 128 3.29 11.30 9.57
N ALA A 129 3.79 10.59 10.58
CA ALA A 129 4.21 11.17 11.84
C ALA A 129 5.30 12.22 11.64
N SER A 130 6.34 11.92 10.85
CA SER A 130 7.45 12.86 10.58
C SER A 130 6.98 14.12 9.85
N ALA A 131 6.07 13.98 8.88
CA ALA A 131 5.55 15.10 8.10
C ALA A 131 4.64 15.99 8.95
N LEU A 132 3.82 15.41 9.82
CA LEU A 132 2.91 16.15 10.69
C LEU A 132 3.62 16.80 11.88
N ALA A 133 4.75 16.24 12.35
CA ALA A 133 5.57 16.82 13.41
C ALA A 133 6.30 18.10 13.00
N GLN A 134 6.52 18.33 11.69
CA GLN A 134 7.10 19.57 11.21
C GLN A 134 6.14 20.75 11.47
N ARG A 135 6.63 21.78 12.18
CA ARG A 135 5.89 23.02 12.38
C ARG A 135 5.68 23.69 11.01
N PRO A 136 4.49 24.28 10.74
CA PRO A 136 4.31 25.11 9.57
C PRO A 136 5.38 26.19 9.57
N GLN A 137 6.15 26.30 8.49
CA GLN A 137 7.11 27.38 8.34
C GLN A 137 6.29 28.68 8.30
N ARG A 138 6.26 29.40 9.42
CA ARG A 138 5.59 30.70 9.51
C ARG A 138 6.26 31.55 8.44
N ALA A 139 5.50 31.99 7.44
CA ALA A 139 6.01 32.92 6.44
C ALA A 139 6.65 34.07 7.22
N GLN A 140 7.97 34.20 7.12
CA GLN A 140 8.67 35.36 7.66
C GLN A 140 8.19 36.52 6.79
N ILE A 141 7.17 37.24 7.27
CA ILE A 141 6.80 38.52 6.69
C ILE A 141 8.04 39.39 6.91
N PRO A 142 8.75 39.82 5.85
CA PRO A 142 9.82 40.79 6.03
C PRO A 142 9.14 42.02 6.60
N LEU A 143 9.43 42.34 7.86
CA LEU A 143 9.13 43.66 8.38
C LEU A 143 10.06 44.59 7.59
N GLY A 144 9.56 45.10 6.48
CA GLY A 144 10.22 46.18 5.76
C GLY A 144 10.47 47.28 6.78
N GLU A 145 11.73 47.65 6.93
CA GLU A 145 12.11 48.78 7.78
C GLU A 145 11.33 50.00 7.27
N VAL A 146 10.37 50.43 8.08
CA VAL A 146 9.70 51.71 7.89
C VAL A 146 10.70 52.76 8.35
N GLY A 147 11.49 53.25 7.39
CA GLY A 147 12.31 54.45 7.54
C GLY A 147 11.47 55.72 7.52
#